data_AF-A0A2P0B2S7-F1
#
_entry.id   AF-A0A2P0B2S7-F1
#
_cell.length_a   1.000
_cell.length_b   1.000
_cell.length_c   1.000
_cell.angle_alpha   90.00
_cell.angle_beta   90.00
_cell.angle_gamma   90.00
#
_symmetry.space_group_name_H-M   'P 1'
#
loop_
_entity.id
_entity.type
_entity.pdbx_description
1 polymer ?
#
loop_
_entity_poly.entity_id
_entity_poly.type
_entity_poly.pdbx_seq_one_letter_code
_entity_poly.pdbx_strand_id
1 'polypeptide(L)'
;MFMILGLLVMVAVLVGLTLAIAFMLDVMAPKTSWKMRAVWAALIGAFVPASLPILTLLSEMGFTPEAIPPVGALVVGAFILAAVIGFPVAYVFSKKRAAGRFPADPGKDFD
;
A
#
# COMPACT_ATOMS: atom_id res chain seq x y z
N MET A 1 -9.46 -2.26 25.72
CA MET A 1 -9.03 -3.52 25.08
C MET A 1 -9.55 -3.64 23.63
N PHE A 2 -10.87 -3.54 23.40
CA PHE A 2 -11.46 -3.65 22.06
C PHE A 2 -10.94 -2.64 21.02
N MET A 3 -10.74 -1.36 21.39
CA MET A 3 -10.24 -0.33 20.47
C MET A 3 -8.80 -0.60 19.96
N ILE A 4 -7.93 -1.09 20.85
CA ILE A 4 -6.55 -1.44 20.49
C ILE A 4 -6.53 -2.67 19.57
N LEU A 5 -7.36 -3.67 19.87
CA LEU A 5 -7.52 -4.85 19.01
C LEU A 5 -8.05 -4.46 17.61
N GLY A 6 -9.04 -3.57 17.55
CA GLY A 6 -9.56 -3.05 16.27
C GLY A 6 -8.48 -2.34 15.45
N LEU A 7 -7.67 -1.48 16.09
CA LEU A 7 -6.54 -0.82 15.45
C LEU A 7 -5.52 -1.82 14.91
N LEU A 8 -5.15 -2.83 15.70
CA LEU A 8 -4.20 -3.87 15.29
C LEU A 8 -4.72 -4.67 14.10
N VAL A 9 -6.00 -5.04 14.08
CA VAL A 9 -6.63 -5.74 12.96
C VAL A 9 -6.61 -4.87 11.71
N MET A 10 -6.95 -3.58 11.82
CA MET A 10 -6.91 -2.65 10.70
C MET A 10 -5.49 -2.54 10.11
N VAL A 11 -4.47 -2.39 10.97
CA VAL A 11 -3.06 -2.34 10.56
C VAL A 11 -2.65 -3.66 9.90
N ALA A 12 -3.01 -4.81 10.46
CA ALA A 12 -2.68 -6.11 9.90
C ALA A 12 -3.30 -6.31 8.50
N VAL A 13 -4.56 -5.90 8.32
CA VAL A 13 -5.24 -5.94 7.02
C VAL A 13 -4.54 -5.04 6.01
N LEU A 14 -4.21 -3.80 6.40
CA LEU A 14 -3.51 -2.86 5.53
C LEU A 14 -2.14 -3.42 5.10
N VAL A 15 -1.36 -3.94 6.05
CA VAL A 15 -0.06 -4.58 5.79
C VAL A 15 -0.21 -5.77 4.84
N GLY A 16 -1.15 -6.67 5.13
CA GLY A 16 -1.40 -7.85 4.30
C GLY A 16 -1.79 -7.49 2.87
N LEU A 17 -2.69 -6.51 2.71
CA LEU A 17 -3.15 -6.03 1.42
C LEU A 17 -2.01 -5.37 0.63
N THR A 18 -1.25 -4.49 1.27
CA THR A 18 -0.07 -3.85 0.66
C THR A 18 0.95 -4.88 0.19
N LEU A 19 1.22 -5.92 0.97
CA LEU A 19 2.15 -7.00 0.59
C LEU A 19 1.61 -7.82 -0.59
N ALA A 20 0.32 -8.15 -0.60
CA ALA A 20 -0.32 -8.86 -1.70
C ALA A 20 -0.19 -8.07 -3.02
N ILE A 21 -0.46 -6.77 -2.99
CA ILE A 21 -0.32 -5.89 -4.16
C ILE A 21 1.15 -5.76 -4.56
N ALA A 22 2.08 -5.58 -3.61
CA ALA A 22 3.50 -5.53 -3.90
C ALA A 22 4.01 -6.81 -4.56
N PHE A 23 3.49 -7.97 -4.14
CA PHE A 23 3.78 -9.25 -4.75
C PHE A 23 3.22 -9.34 -6.17
N MET A 24 1.97 -8.93 -6.38
CA MET A 24 1.29 -8.92 -7.67
C MET A 24 2.01 -8.02 -8.68
N LEU A 25 2.35 -6.78 -8.29
CA LEU A 25 3.11 -5.84 -9.12
C LEU A 25 4.51 -6.37 -9.46
N ASP A 26 5.10 -7.15 -8.57
CA ASP A 26 6.41 -7.71 -8.83
C ASP A 26 6.40 -8.79 -9.94
N VAL A 27 5.30 -9.54 -10.04
CA VAL A 27 5.05 -10.56 -11.07
C VAL A 27 4.55 -9.94 -12.38
N MET A 28 3.58 -9.03 -12.31
CA MET A 28 2.91 -8.48 -13.50
C MET A 28 3.70 -7.35 -14.18
N ALA A 29 4.48 -6.58 -13.42
CA ALA A 29 5.25 -5.44 -13.95
C ALA A 29 6.74 -5.60 -13.67
N PRO A 30 7.40 -6.68 -14.14
CA PRO A 30 8.80 -6.98 -13.79
C PRO A 30 9.79 -5.95 -14.35
N LYS A 31 9.42 -5.25 -15.44
CA LYS A 31 10.21 -4.20 -16.08
C LYS A 31 10.18 -2.86 -15.32
N THR A 32 9.21 -2.69 -14.42
CA THR A 32 9.06 -1.46 -13.64
C THR A 32 10.05 -1.46 -12.47
N SER A 33 10.65 -0.30 -12.17
CA SER A 33 11.58 -0.20 -11.05
C SER A 33 10.91 -0.66 -9.74
N TRP A 34 11.67 -1.37 -8.89
CA TRP A 34 11.15 -1.86 -7.60
C TRP A 34 10.67 -0.72 -6.69
N LYS A 35 11.30 0.46 -6.80
CA LYS A 35 10.89 1.67 -6.08
C LYS A 35 9.49 2.12 -6.49
N MET A 36 9.24 2.18 -7.79
CA MET A 36 7.93 2.59 -8.32
C MET A 36 6.85 1.57 -7.96
N ARG A 37 7.17 0.26 -8.01
CA ARG A 37 6.25 -0.80 -7.57
C ARG A 37 5.89 -0.68 -6.08
N ALA A 38 6.85 -0.32 -5.23
CA ALA A 38 6.59 -0.11 -3.80
C ALA A 38 5.66 1.10 -3.57
N VAL A 39 5.84 2.20 -4.31
CA VAL A 39 4.95 3.36 -4.24
C VAL A 39 3.53 2.97 -4.65
N TRP A 40 3.37 2.29 -5.80
CA TRP A 40 2.05 1.84 -6.25
C TRP A 40 1.38 0.88 -5.28
N ALA A 41 2.13 -0.08 -4.72
CA ALA A 41 1.60 -1.01 -3.74
C ALA A 41 1.10 -0.30 -2.46
N ALA A 42 1.84 0.70 -1.98
CA ALA A 42 1.46 1.49 -0.83
C ALA A 42 0.19 2.32 -1.09
N LEU A 43 0.12 2.98 -2.25
CA LEU A 43 -1.05 3.76 -2.66
C LEU A 43 -2.28 2.87 -2.79
N ILE A 44 -2.21 1.81 -3.60
CA ILE A 44 -3.36 0.92 -3.83
C ILE A 44 -3.78 0.26 -2.50
N GLY A 45 -2.83 -0.19 -1.68
CA GLY A 45 -3.12 -0.83 -0.40
C GLY A 45 -3.88 0.09 0.57
N ALA A 46 -3.62 1.40 0.58
CA ALA A 46 -4.33 2.34 1.43
C ALA A 46 -5.64 2.85 0.81
N PHE A 47 -5.68 3.04 -0.51
CA PHE A 47 -6.85 3.57 -1.21
C PHE A 47 -7.95 2.54 -1.42
N VAL A 48 -7.65 1.25 -1.53
CA VAL A 48 -8.67 0.20 -1.71
C VAL A 48 -9.62 0.11 -0.50
N PRO A 49 -9.16 0.12 0.77
CA PRO A 49 -10.06 0.21 1.91
C PRO A 49 -10.80 1.55 1.99
N ALA A 50 -10.14 2.66 1.61
CA ALA A 50 -10.73 3.99 1.64
C ALA A 50 -11.77 4.22 0.54
N SER A 51 -11.70 3.48 -0.58
CA SER A 51 -12.64 3.66 -1.69
C SER A 51 -14.06 3.30 -1.30
N LEU A 52 -14.27 2.32 -0.42
CA LEU A 52 -15.60 1.92 0.02
C LEU A 52 -16.36 3.07 0.70
N PRO A 53 -15.86 3.69 1.79
CA PRO A 53 -16.56 4.82 2.41
C PRO A 53 -16.64 6.05 1.50
N ILE A 54 -15.68 6.27 0.59
CA ILE A 54 -15.77 7.35 -0.41
C ILE A 54 -16.96 7.11 -1.34
N LEU A 55 -17.09 5.90 -1.89
CA LEU A 55 -18.20 5.54 -2.77
C LEU A 55 -19.55 5.61 -2.04
N THR A 56 -19.61 5.14 -0.79
CA THR A 56 -20.82 5.25 0.04
C THR A 56 -21.23 6.71 0.23
N LEU A 57 -20.31 7.58 0.67
CA LEU A 57 -20.60 9.01 0.86
C LEU A 57 -21.09 9.68 -0.43
N LEU A 58 -20.42 9.41 -1.56
CA LEU A 58 -20.81 9.98 -2.85
C LEU A 58 -22.13 9.41 -3.37
N SER A 59 -22.46 8.15 -3.04
CA SER A 59 -23.73 7.55 -3.43
C SER A 59 -24.92 8.13 -2.66
N GLU A 60 -24.71 8.53 -1.40
CA GLU A 60 -25.77 9.07 -0.54
C GLU A 60 -25.95 10.58 -0.72
N MET A 61 -24.87 11.33 -0.82
CA MET A 61 -24.90 12.80 -0.86
C MET A 61 -24.74 13.36 -2.27
N GLY A 62 -24.28 12.55 -3.24
CA GLY A 62 -23.89 13.04 -4.56
C GLY A 62 -22.61 13.89 -4.50
N PHE A 63 -22.35 14.60 -5.61
CA PHE A 63 -21.23 15.54 -5.72
C PHE A 63 -21.64 16.94 -5.26
N THR A 64 -22.07 17.06 -4.01
CA THR A 64 -22.44 18.36 -3.41
C THR A 64 -21.25 18.97 -2.65
N PRO A 65 -21.25 20.30 -2.41
CA PRO A 65 -20.21 20.95 -1.63
C PRO A 65 -20.02 20.36 -0.22
N GLU A 66 -21.09 19.84 0.39
CA GLU A 66 -21.09 19.23 1.72
C GLU A 66 -20.37 17.87 1.74
N ALA A 67 -20.30 17.19 0.60
CA ALA A 67 -19.58 15.92 0.45
C ALA A 67 -18.07 16.11 0.34
N ILE A 68 -17.58 17.31 -0.03
CA ILE A 68 -16.17 17.57 -0.28
C ILE A 68 -15.31 17.40 0.98
N PRO A 69 -15.64 17.98 2.15
CA PRO A 69 -14.82 17.84 3.35
C PRO A 69 -14.62 16.37 3.81
N PRO A 70 -15.66 15.53 3.96
CA PRO A 70 -15.48 14.15 4.40
C PRO A 70 -14.75 13.28 3.38
N VAL A 71 -15.03 13.45 2.08
CA VAL A 71 -14.28 12.75 1.01
C VAL A 71 -12.81 13.17 1.02
N GLY A 72 -12.54 14.47 1.17
CA GLY A 72 -11.19 15.01 1.31
C GLY A 72 -10.45 14.42 2.51
N ALA A 73 -11.12 14.31 3.67
CA ALA A 73 -10.55 13.69 4.86
C ALA A 73 -10.19 12.21 4.65
N LEU A 74 -11.03 11.44 3.94
CA LEU A 74 -10.74 10.05 3.60
C LEU A 74 -9.54 9.91 2.65
N VAL A 75 -9.45 10.78 1.64
CA VAL A 75 -8.31 10.80 0.70
C VAL A 75 -7.01 11.16 1.43
N VAL A 76 -7.02 12.20 2.27
CA VAL A 76 -5.86 12.58 3.08
C VAL A 76 -5.47 11.46 4.04
N GLY A 77 -6.46 10.84 4.71
CA GLY A 77 -6.24 9.69 5.58
C GLY A 77 -5.58 8.52 4.85
N ALA A 78 -6.04 8.20 3.62
CA ALA A 78 -5.44 7.18 2.78
C ALA A 78 -3.99 7.51 2.41
N PHE A 79 -3.68 8.77 2.09
CA PHE A 79 -2.29 9.18 1.84
C PHE A 79 -1.39 9.03 3.07
N ILE A 80 -1.89 9.37 4.26
CA ILE A 80 -1.15 9.19 5.51
C ILE A 80 -0.89 7.70 5.76
N LEU A 81 -1.90 6.84 5.61
CA LEU A 81 -1.76 5.39 5.76
C LEU A 81 -0.78 4.81 4.73
N ALA A 82 -0.84 5.27 3.48
CA ALA A 82 0.10 4.89 2.44
C ALA A 82 1.54 5.30 2.82
N ALA A 83 1.75 6.51 3.33
CA ALA A 83 3.09 7.00 3.68
C ALA A 83 3.67 6.36 4.95
N VAL A 84 2.86 6.20 6.00
CA VAL A 84 3.32 5.77 7.33
C VAL A 84 3.40 4.26 7.46
N ILE A 85 2.49 3.51 6.81
CA ILE A 85 2.40 2.06 6.97
C ILE A 85 2.69 1.36 5.64
N GLY A 86 1.96 1.71 4.59
CA GLY A 86 2.04 1.01 3.30
C GLY A 86 3.44 1.09 2.68
N PHE A 87 4.03 2.28 2.62
CA PHE A 87 5.29 2.53 1.95
C PHE A 87 6.47 1.85 2.64
N PRO A 88 6.67 1.94 3.98
CA PRO A 88 7.75 1.20 4.65
C PRO A 88 7.66 -0.32 4.41
N VAL A 89 6.45 -0.88 4.50
CA VAL A 89 6.21 -2.32 4.30
C VAL A 89 6.51 -2.72 2.86
N ALA A 90 5.91 -2.03 1.88
CA ALA A 90 6.12 -2.29 0.46
C ALA A 90 7.59 -2.09 0.06
N TYR A 91 8.23 -1.04 0.58
CA TYR A 91 9.63 -0.72 0.30
C TYR A 91 10.56 -1.84 0.79
N VAL A 92 10.42 -2.29 2.04
CA VAL A 92 11.25 -3.37 2.58
C VAL A 92 11.05 -4.66 1.78
N PHE A 93 9.80 -5.00 1.47
CA PHE A 93 9.49 -6.18 0.67
C PHE A 93 10.09 -6.09 -0.74
N SER A 94 9.82 -5.02 -1.47
CA SER A 94 10.31 -4.83 -2.84
C SER A 94 11.83 -4.71 -2.91
N LYS A 95 12.48 -4.09 -1.92
CA LYS A 95 13.94 -4.00 -1.83
C LYS A 95 14.57 -5.38 -1.62
N LYS A 96 14.04 -6.19 -0.68
CA LYS A 96 14.54 -7.56 -0.45
C LYS A 96 14.37 -8.43 -1.69
N ARG A 97 13.22 -8.33 -2.36
CA ARG A 97 12.95 -9.11 -3.58
C ARG A 97 13.81 -8.67 -4.76
N ALA A 98 14.11 -7.38 -4.89
CA ALA A 98 15.05 -6.89 -5.89
C ALA A 98 16.49 -7.36 -5.63
N ALA A 99 16.93 -7.38 -4.36
CA ALA A 99 18.25 -7.88 -3.99
C ALA A 99 18.43 -9.38 -4.34
N GLY A 100 17.40 -10.20 -4.13
CA GLY A 100 17.41 -11.61 -4.52
C GLY A 100 17.30 -11.89 -6.03
N ARG A 101 17.13 -10.85 -6.87
CA ARG A 101 17.12 -10.98 -8.34
C ARG A 101 18.48 -10.67 -8.97
N PHE A 102 19.42 -10.08 -8.22
CA PHE A 102 20.81 -10.04 -8.64
C PHE A 102 21.36 -11.47 -8.49
N PRO A 103 22.08 -12.02 -9.49
CA PRO A 103 22.77 -13.28 -9.28
C PRO A 103 23.71 -13.08 -8.09
N ALA A 104 23.79 -14.09 -7.20
CA ALA A 104 24.94 -14.23 -6.34
C ALA A 104 26.17 -14.08 -7.25
N ASP A 105 27.02 -13.10 -6.96
CA ASP A 105 28.24 -12.87 -7.72
C ASP A 105 29.03 -14.19 -7.73
N PRO A 106 29.17 -14.88 -8.89
CA PRO A 106 29.88 -16.16 -8.93
C PRO A 106 31.37 -16.02 -8.60
N GLY A 107 31.87 -14.77 -8.53
CA GLY A 107 33.26 -14.45 -8.26
C GLY A 107 33.64 -14.35 -6.78
N LYS A 108 32.69 -14.48 -5.83
CA LYS A 108 33.00 -14.31 -4.39
C LYS A 108 33.30 -15.62 -3.64
N ASP A 109 33.16 -16.76 -4.30
CA ASP A 109 33.39 -18.08 -3.70
C ASP A 109 34.81 -18.63 -3.98
N PHE A 110 35.71 -17.84 -4.59
CA PHE A 110 37.05 -18.30 -4.99
C PHE A 110 38.22 -17.39 -4.59
N ASP A 111 38.02 -16.40 -3.71
CA ASP A 111 39.10 -15.59 -3.12
C ASP A 111 39.28 -15.88 -1.61
#